data_AF-A0A370EET4-F1
#
_entry.id   AF-A0A370EET4-F1
#
_cell.length_a   1.000
_cell.length_b   1.000
_cell.length_c   1.000
_cell.angle_alpha   90.00
_cell.angle_beta   90.00
_cell.angle_gamma   90.00
#
_symmetry.space_group_name_H-M   'P 1'
#
loop_
_entity.id
_entity.type
_entity.pdbx_description
1 polymer ?
#
loop_
_entity_poly.entity_id
_entity_poly.type
_entity_poly.pdbx_seq_one_letter_code
_entity_poly.pdbx_strand_id
1 'polypeptide(L)'
;MTGTTKNKKGLGNPAVLAVASSPAGQQAISNISETQRKVTDAGIQILPFVFKTLFVAGCGYVAYRLWTDRFIKLGTNPNWPASNINDAQADARAEAIYQAMVGFGADKDAVAMNIAGLNYNGWVKVYNAFGNREGILPFSKEMNLVEWINDQFSGDDLLELRVILPGVF
;
A
#
# COMPACT_ATOMS: atom_id res chain seq x y z
N MET A 1 51.97 4.90 30.42
CA MET A 1 50.73 5.50 30.98
C MET A 1 50.44 6.71 30.10
N THR A 2 49.34 6.89 29.37
CA THR A 2 47.96 6.38 29.41
C THR A 2 47.35 6.69 28.03
N GLY A 3 46.51 5.80 27.49
CA GLY A 3 45.82 5.99 26.22
C GLY A 3 44.54 6.85 26.35
N THR A 4 44.19 7.58 25.29
CA THR A 4 42.97 8.38 25.22
C THR A 4 41.96 7.72 24.27
N THR A 5 40.78 7.43 24.82
CA THR A 5 39.64 6.71 24.24
C THR A 5 38.93 7.46 23.12
N LYS A 6 38.69 6.79 21.98
CA LYS A 6 37.78 7.26 20.91
C LYS A 6 36.32 7.14 21.34
N ASN A 7 35.60 8.26 21.27
CA ASN A 7 34.18 8.37 21.56
C ASN A 7 33.35 7.67 20.46
N LYS A 8 32.61 6.60 20.81
CA LYS A 8 31.70 5.88 19.88
C LYS A 8 30.34 6.58 19.87
N LYS A 9 30.11 7.45 18.89
CA LYS A 9 28.80 8.05 18.62
C LYS A 9 27.86 6.97 18.07
N GLY A 10 26.91 6.53 18.90
CA GLY A 10 26.01 5.41 18.63
C GLY A 10 24.97 5.69 17.53
N LEU A 11 24.53 4.60 16.89
CA LEU A 11 23.49 4.52 15.87
C LEU A 11 22.09 4.82 16.46
N GLY A 12 21.87 6.07 16.89
CA GLY A 12 20.62 6.52 17.52
C GLY A 12 19.46 6.76 16.54
N ASN A 13 19.16 5.80 15.65
CA ASN A 13 17.91 5.83 14.90
C ASN A 13 16.97 4.72 15.43
N PRO A 14 15.87 5.07 16.12
CA PRO A 14 14.98 4.10 16.78
C PRO A 14 14.38 3.07 15.81
N ALA A 15 14.22 3.40 14.53
CA ALA A 15 13.78 2.44 13.51
C ALA A 15 14.80 1.31 13.28
N VAL A 16 16.10 1.62 13.35
CA VAL A 16 17.17 0.64 13.18
C VAL A 16 17.26 -0.28 14.39
N LEU A 17 17.06 0.27 15.59
CA LEU A 17 16.99 -0.50 16.84
C LEU A 17 15.77 -1.44 16.88
N ALA A 18 14.61 -0.95 16.45
CA ALA A 18 13.39 -1.76 16.39
C ALA A 18 13.55 -2.96 15.45
N VAL A 19 14.07 -2.72 14.23
CA VAL A 19 14.33 -3.80 13.26
C VAL A 19 15.38 -4.78 13.79
N ALA A 20 16.47 -4.31 14.40
CA ALA A 20 17.50 -5.17 14.98
C ALA A 20 16.99 -6.04 16.14
N SER A 21 16.02 -5.53 16.90
CA SER A 21 15.39 -6.26 18.02
C SER A 21 14.30 -7.25 17.60
N SER A 22 13.79 -7.18 16.37
CA SER A 22 12.79 -8.13 15.86
C SER A 22 13.37 -9.54 15.70
N PRO A 23 12.55 -10.61 15.78
CA PRO A 23 13.03 -11.98 15.55
C PRO A 23 13.75 -12.17 14.22
N ALA A 24 13.26 -11.54 13.15
CA ALA A 24 13.91 -11.53 11.83
C ALA A 24 15.25 -10.78 11.85
N GLY A 25 15.32 -9.64 12.55
CA GLY A 25 16.57 -8.89 12.74
C GLY A 25 17.61 -9.67 13.53
N GLN A 26 17.20 -10.35 14.61
CA GLN A 26 18.09 -11.19 15.42
C GLN A 26 18.61 -12.40 14.64
N GLN A 27 17.77 -13.07 13.85
CA GLN A 27 18.20 -14.18 12.97
C GLN A 27 19.16 -13.72 11.87
N ALA A 28 18.91 -12.55 11.26
CA ALA A 28 19.85 -11.99 10.30
C ALA A 28 21.21 -11.71 10.97
N ILE A 29 21.22 -11.12 12.17
CA ILE A 29 22.43 -10.84 12.94
C ILE A 29 23.17 -12.15 13.31
N SER A 30 22.46 -13.20 13.73
CA SER A 30 23.09 -14.48 14.10
C SER A 30 23.74 -15.16 12.89
N ASN A 31 23.04 -15.23 11.75
CA ASN A 31 23.55 -15.82 10.51
C ASN A 31 24.77 -15.05 9.97
N ILE A 32 24.76 -13.72 10.10
CA ILE A 32 25.90 -12.87 9.76
C ILE A 32 27.06 -13.12 10.70
N SER A 33 26.82 -13.30 12.00
CA SER A 33 27.88 -13.54 13.00
C SER A 33 28.58 -14.89 12.79
N GLU A 34 27.84 -15.94 12.43
CA GLU A 34 28.40 -17.25 12.12
C GLU A 34 29.22 -17.24 10.82
N THR A 35 28.71 -16.54 9.80
CA THR A 35 29.42 -16.37 8.53
C THR A 35 30.64 -15.47 8.71
N GLN A 36 30.57 -14.44 9.56
CA GLN A 36 31.71 -13.60 9.93
C GLN A 36 32.82 -14.43 10.55
N ARG A 37 32.51 -15.34 11.49
CA ARG A 37 33.53 -16.19 12.11
C ARG A 37 34.27 -17.01 11.05
N LYS A 38 33.54 -17.66 10.13
CA LYS A 38 34.13 -18.48 9.06
C LYS A 38 34.94 -17.65 8.03
N VAL A 39 34.56 -16.40 7.79
CA VAL A 39 35.18 -15.53 6.78
C VAL A 39 36.29 -14.64 7.37
N THR A 40 36.30 -14.41 8.69
CA THR A 40 37.38 -13.69 9.40
C THR A 40 38.66 -14.53 9.42
N ASP A 41 38.55 -15.86 9.50
CA ASP A 41 39.68 -16.78 9.30
C ASP A 41 40.27 -16.69 7.87
N ALA A 42 39.50 -16.18 6.90
CA ALA A 42 39.90 -15.91 5.52
C ALA A 42 40.18 -14.42 5.23
N GLY A 43 40.14 -13.54 6.24
CA GLY A 43 40.54 -12.13 6.15
C GLY A 43 39.52 -11.13 5.55
N ILE A 44 38.27 -11.53 5.25
CA ILE A 44 37.29 -10.65 4.60
C ILE A 44 36.24 -10.12 5.62
N GLN A 45 36.17 -8.81 5.83
CA GLN A 45 35.15 -8.19 6.67
C GLN A 45 33.80 -8.09 5.91
N ILE A 46 32.92 -9.07 6.10
CA ILE A 46 31.62 -9.15 5.39
C ILE A 46 30.53 -8.21 5.94
N LEU A 47 30.70 -7.67 7.16
CA LEU A 47 29.70 -6.84 7.82
C LEU A 47 29.28 -5.60 6.99
N PRO A 48 30.20 -4.74 6.53
CA PRO A 48 29.83 -3.59 5.68
C PRO A 48 29.23 -4.01 4.34
N PHE A 49 29.60 -5.18 3.79
CA PHE A 49 29.04 -5.68 2.54
C PHE A 49 27.59 -6.12 2.72
N VAL A 50 27.28 -6.92 3.75
CA VAL A 50 25.91 -7.36 4.04
C VAL A 50 25.00 -6.17 4.36
N PHE A 51 25.47 -5.21 5.16
CA PHE A 51 24.71 -3.99 5.43
C PHE A 51 24.41 -3.18 4.16
N LYS A 52 25.39 -2.99 3.27
CA LYS A 52 25.18 -2.30 1.99
C LYS A 52 24.17 -3.05 1.12
N THR A 53 24.28 -4.37 1.02
CA THR A 53 23.37 -5.20 0.23
C THR A 53 21.94 -5.14 0.77
N LEU A 54 21.75 -5.29 2.08
CA LEU A 54 20.43 -5.16 2.71
C LEU A 54 19.85 -3.76 2.55
N PHE A 55 20.68 -2.73 2.68
CA PHE A 55 20.26 -1.34 2.48
C PHE A 55 19.81 -1.10 1.03
N VAL A 56 20.61 -1.50 0.05
CA VAL A 56 20.26 -1.36 -1.38
C VAL A 56 19.02 -2.18 -1.72
N ALA A 57 18.90 -3.40 -1.20
CA ALA A 57 17.71 -4.22 -1.39
C ALA A 57 16.46 -3.59 -0.76
N GLY A 58 16.58 -3.04 0.47
CA GLY A 58 15.50 -2.32 1.13
C GLY A 58 15.08 -1.06 0.37
N CYS A 59 16.04 -0.24 -0.07
CA CYS A 59 15.75 0.92 -0.91
C CYS A 59 15.12 0.53 -2.25
N GLY A 60 15.59 -0.55 -2.88
CA GLY A 60 15.03 -1.09 -4.11
C GLY A 60 13.58 -1.54 -3.94
N TYR A 61 13.28 -2.25 -2.84
CA TYR A 61 11.92 -2.65 -2.50
C TYR A 61 10.99 -1.45 -2.26
N VAL A 62 11.44 -0.45 -1.49
CA VAL A 62 10.67 0.78 -1.26
C VAL A 62 10.40 1.53 -2.57
N ALA A 63 11.43 1.69 -3.41
CA ALA A 63 11.29 2.36 -4.71
C ALA A 63 10.34 1.59 -5.66
N TYR A 64 10.40 0.26 -5.65
CA TYR A 64 9.48 -0.59 -6.41
C TYR A 64 8.03 -0.37 -5.97
N ARG A 65 7.75 -0.41 -4.65
CA ARG A 65 6.41 -0.16 -4.10
C ARG A 65 5.87 1.22 -4.46
N LEU A 66 6.70 2.26 -4.35
CA LEU A 66 6.34 3.63 -4.73
C LEU A 66 6.02 3.77 -6.24
N TRP A 67 6.54 2.87 -7.08
CA TRP A 67 6.30 2.89 -8.51
C TRP A 67 5.07 2.06 -8.92
N THR A 68 4.90 0.88 -8.31
CA THR A 68 3.79 -0.04 -8.66
C THR A 68 2.47 0.33 -8.01
N ASP A 69 2.48 0.89 -6.80
CA ASP A 69 1.26 1.13 -6.02
C ASP A 69 0.67 2.52 -6.28
N ARG A 70 0.96 3.10 -7.46
CA ARG A 70 0.49 4.45 -7.82
C ARG A 70 -0.95 4.39 -8.30
N PHE A 71 -1.82 5.16 -7.64
CA PHE A 71 -3.17 5.40 -8.13
C PHE A 71 -3.15 6.09 -9.50
N ILE A 72 -3.83 5.49 -10.49
CA ILE A 72 -3.99 6.05 -11.84
C ILE A 72 -5.37 6.69 -11.93
N LYS A 73 -5.39 8.03 -11.98
CA LYS A 73 -6.64 8.79 -12.15
C LYS A 73 -7.25 8.51 -13.52
N LEU A 74 -8.57 8.32 -13.56
CA LEU A 74 -9.34 8.26 -14.79
C LEU A 74 -9.58 9.67 -15.34
N GLY A 75 -9.47 9.81 -16.66
CA GLY A 75 -9.86 11.02 -17.36
C GLY A 75 -11.35 11.07 -17.62
N THR A 76 -11.96 12.25 -17.50
CA THR A 76 -13.35 12.46 -17.95
C THR A 76 -13.42 12.38 -19.47
N ASN A 77 -14.54 11.90 -20.00
CA ASN A 77 -14.76 11.84 -21.44
C ASN A 77 -15.63 13.05 -21.88
N PRO A 78 -15.11 13.94 -22.75
CA PRO A 78 -15.85 15.12 -23.20
C PRO A 78 -17.03 14.79 -24.12
N ASN A 79 -17.08 13.59 -24.68
CA ASN A 79 -18.21 13.14 -25.52
C ASN A 79 -19.42 12.71 -24.70
N TRP A 80 -19.30 12.65 -23.37
CA TRP A 80 -20.38 12.30 -22.45
C TRP A 80 -20.84 13.53 -21.68
N PRO A 81 -22.08 13.54 -21.16
CA PRO A 81 -22.54 14.62 -20.31
C PRO A 81 -21.56 14.92 -19.17
N ALA A 82 -21.41 16.20 -18.81
CA ALA A 82 -20.60 16.60 -17.68
C ALA A 82 -21.04 15.86 -16.41
N SER A 83 -20.10 15.69 -15.46
CA SER A 83 -20.39 15.01 -14.20
C SER A 83 -21.64 15.59 -13.54
N ASN A 84 -22.59 14.71 -13.18
CA ASN A 84 -23.82 15.12 -12.51
C ASN A 84 -23.65 15.35 -11.00
N ILE A 85 -22.41 15.27 -10.51
CA ILE A 85 -22.05 15.53 -9.12
C ILE A 85 -20.86 16.50 -9.03
N ASN A 86 -20.80 17.25 -7.93
CA ASN A 86 -19.65 18.07 -7.60
C ASN A 86 -18.58 17.26 -6.82
N ASP A 87 -17.45 17.88 -6.54
CA ASP A 87 -16.30 17.18 -5.95
C ASP A 87 -16.57 16.77 -4.50
N ALA A 88 -17.25 17.63 -3.71
CA ALA A 88 -17.64 17.30 -2.34
C ALA A 88 -18.62 16.10 -2.28
N GLN A 89 -19.53 16.00 -3.25
CA GLN A 89 -20.42 14.85 -3.38
C GLN A 89 -19.66 13.59 -3.80
N ALA A 90 -18.64 13.72 -4.65
CA ALA A 90 -17.80 12.61 -5.04
C ALA A 90 -16.99 12.07 -3.85
N ASP A 91 -16.39 12.95 -3.05
CA ASP A 91 -15.67 12.61 -1.83
C ASP A 91 -16.58 11.90 -0.82
N ALA A 92 -17.77 12.45 -0.58
CA ALA A 92 -18.74 11.85 0.35
C ALA A 92 -19.19 10.45 -0.10
N ARG A 93 -19.49 10.26 -1.39
CA ARG A 93 -19.87 8.95 -1.95
C ARG A 93 -18.71 7.97 -1.91
N ALA A 94 -17.50 8.40 -2.24
CA ALA A 94 -16.31 7.57 -2.19
C ALA A 94 -16.03 7.07 -0.76
N GLU A 95 -16.17 7.95 0.23
CA GLU A 95 -16.04 7.57 1.64
C GLU A 95 -17.12 6.57 2.05
N ALA A 96 -18.38 6.84 1.72
CA ALA A 96 -19.49 5.94 2.04
C ALA A 96 -19.31 4.55 1.41
N ILE A 97 -18.83 4.48 0.16
CA ILE A 97 -18.53 3.22 -0.52
C ILE A 97 -17.39 2.48 0.19
N TYR A 98 -16.32 3.18 0.58
CA TYR A 98 -15.23 2.55 1.32
C TYR A 98 -15.70 2.00 2.66
N GLN A 99 -16.46 2.77 3.43
CA GLN A 99 -16.99 2.34 4.72
C GLN A 99 -17.96 1.15 4.59
N ALA A 100 -18.69 1.05 3.47
CA ALA A 100 -19.55 -0.08 3.18
C ALA A 100 -18.77 -1.37 2.85
N MET A 101 -17.51 -1.26 2.40
CA MET A 101 -16.69 -2.40 1.97
C MET A 101 -15.60 -2.78 3.00
N VAL A 102 -15.12 -1.82 3.78
CA VAL A 102 -14.06 -2.06 4.77
C VAL A 102 -14.69 -2.65 6.03
N GLY A 103 -14.34 -3.89 6.36
CA GLY A 103 -14.95 -4.54 7.52
C GLY A 103 -15.00 -6.05 7.42
N PHE A 104 -15.70 -6.63 8.39
CA PHE A 104 -16.16 -8.01 8.28
C PHE A 104 -17.47 -8.03 7.51
N GLY A 105 -17.39 -8.34 6.22
CA GLY A 105 -18.52 -8.31 5.30
C GLY A 105 -18.70 -6.96 4.62
N ALA A 106 -19.21 -6.99 3.39
CA ALA A 106 -19.46 -5.81 2.57
C ALA A 106 -20.96 -5.58 2.38
N ASP A 107 -21.40 -4.33 2.52
CA ASP A 107 -22.79 -3.92 2.31
C ASP A 107 -23.00 -3.51 0.85
N LYS A 108 -23.47 -4.48 0.05
CA LYS A 108 -23.76 -4.26 -1.38
C LYS A 108 -24.79 -3.16 -1.59
N ASP A 109 -25.82 -3.09 -0.76
CA ASP A 109 -26.93 -2.16 -0.96
C ASP A 109 -26.47 -0.71 -0.72
N ALA A 110 -25.61 -0.51 0.28
CA ALA A 110 -24.96 0.78 0.51
C ALA A 110 -24.04 1.17 -0.66
N VAL A 111 -23.27 0.24 -1.22
CA VAL A 111 -22.45 0.50 -2.42
C VAL A 111 -23.33 0.87 -3.61
N ALA A 112 -24.34 0.05 -3.89
CA ALA A 112 -25.33 0.23 -4.96
C ALA A 112 -25.99 1.62 -4.88
N MET A 113 -26.44 2.03 -3.70
CA MET A 113 -27.07 3.33 -3.47
C MET A 113 -26.13 4.50 -3.79
N ASN A 114 -24.84 4.37 -3.47
CA ASN A 114 -23.85 5.42 -3.69
C ASN A 114 -23.35 5.51 -5.14
N ILE A 115 -23.38 4.41 -5.90
CA ILE A 115 -23.05 4.42 -7.33
C ILE A 115 -24.27 4.70 -8.22
N ALA A 116 -25.48 4.48 -7.71
CA ALA A 116 -26.72 4.67 -8.46
C ALA A 116 -26.89 6.12 -8.93
N GLY A 117 -27.40 6.23 -10.16
CA GLY A 117 -27.71 7.52 -10.81
C GLY A 117 -26.49 8.34 -11.22
N LEU A 118 -25.26 7.82 -11.06
CA LEU A 118 -24.07 8.47 -11.60
C LEU A 118 -24.04 8.32 -13.12
N ASN A 119 -23.70 9.40 -13.83
CA ASN A 119 -23.28 9.27 -15.22
C ASN A 119 -21.79 8.91 -15.30
N TYR A 120 -21.28 8.61 -16.50
CA TYR A 120 -19.87 8.21 -16.69
C TYR A 120 -18.87 9.18 -16.05
N ASN A 121 -19.03 10.49 -16.28
CA ASN A 121 -18.14 11.49 -15.70
C ASN A 121 -18.35 11.69 -14.19
N GLY A 122 -19.54 11.38 -13.67
CA GLY A 122 -19.85 11.25 -12.23
C GLY A 122 -19.09 10.11 -11.58
N TRP A 123 -19.14 8.93 -12.20
CA TRP A 123 -18.35 7.77 -11.79
C TRP A 123 -16.86 8.07 -11.77
N VAL A 124 -16.32 8.67 -12.83
CA VAL A 124 -14.90 9.05 -12.90
C VAL A 124 -14.49 9.93 -11.72
N LYS A 125 -15.35 10.88 -11.31
CA LYS A 125 -15.09 11.69 -10.11
C LYS A 125 -15.06 10.86 -8.83
N VAL A 126 -16.05 9.98 -8.62
CA VAL A 126 -16.08 9.10 -7.44
C VAL A 126 -14.87 8.18 -7.41
N TYR A 127 -14.50 7.57 -8.54
CA TYR A 127 -13.30 6.74 -8.66
C TYR A 127 -12.04 7.52 -8.29
N ASN A 128 -11.89 8.73 -8.84
CA ASN A 128 -10.74 9.60 -8.57
C ASN A 128 -10.67 10.10 -7.13
N ALA A 129 -11.82 10.35 -6.50
CA ALA A 129 -11.95 10.72 -5.10
C ALA A 129 -11.67 9.54 -4.16
N PHE A 130 -12.06 8.33 -4.56
CA PHE A 130 -11.79 7.11 -3.80
C PHE A 130 -10.30 6.84 -3.68
N GLY A 131 -9.55 6.99 -4.78
CA GLY A 131 -8.11 6.82 -4.78
C GLY A 131 -7.68 5.37 -4.59
N ASN A 132 -6.53 5.17 -3.96
CA ASN A 132 -6.09 3.88 -3.46
C ASN A 132 -6.37 3.82 -1.95
N ARG A 133 -6.95 2.71 -1.47
CA ARG A 133 -7.25 2.52 -0.05
C ARG A 133 -6.79 1.16 0.45
N GLU A 134 -6.23 1.14 1.65
CA GLU A 134 -5.84 -0.08 2.37
C GLU A 134 -7.06 -0.75 3.03
N GLY A 135 -6.97 -2.06 3.26
CA GLY A 135 -7.94 -2.80 4.06
C GLY A 135 -7.68 -2.70 5.56
N ILE A 136 -8.42 -3.48 6.35
CA ILE A 136 -8.31 -3.49 7.82
C ILE A 136 -6.93 -3.94 8.31
N LEU A 137 -6.26 -4.80 7.54
CA LEU A 137 -4.94 -5.31 7.92
C LEU A 137 -3.86 -4.27 7.57
N PRO A 138 -2.98 -3.92 8.54
CA PRO A 138 -1.88 -3.00 8.28
C PRO A 138 -0.94 -3.62 7.23
N PHE A 139 -0.47 -2.79 6.30
CA PHE A 139 0.36 -3.20 5.15
C PHE A 139 -0.35 -4.07 4.11
N SER A 140 -1.68 -4.14 4.15
CA SER A 140 -2.46 -4.76 3.07
C SER A 140 -2.19 -4.08 1.73
N LYS A 141 -2.49 -4.79 0.64
CA LYS A 141 -2.36 -4.22 -0.71
C LYS A 141 -3.34 -3.04 -0.83
N GLU A 142 -2.83 -1.88 -1.20
CA GLU A 142 -3.67 -0.75 -1.59
C GLU A 142 -4.45 -1.11 -2.86
N MET A 143 -5.76 -0.84 -2.85
CA MET A 143 -6.64 -1.14 -3.96
C MET A 143 -7.43 0.11 -4.36
N ASN A 144 -7.65 0.28 -5.65
CA ASN A 144 -8.56 1.31 -6.14
C ASN A 144 -10.03 0.85 -6.05
N LEU A 145 -10.98 1.75 -6.33
CA LEU A 145 -12.41 1.47 -6.19
C LEU A 145 -12.88 0.21 -6.94
N VAL A 146 -12.38 -0.01 -8.17
CA VAL A 146 -12.76 -1.18 -8.98
C VAL A 146 -12.17 -2.44 -8.39
N GLU A 147 -10.91 -2.40 -7.97
CA GLU A 147 -10.28 -3.54 -7.29
C GLU A 147 -11.01 -3.90 -6.00
N TRP A 148 -11.41 -2.91 -5.19
CA TRP A 148 -12.21 -3.11 -4.00
C TRP A 148 -13.56 -3.78 -4.29
N ILE A 149 -14.30 -3.29 -5.29
CA ILE A 149 -15.60 -3.88 -5.66
C ILE A 149 -15.42 -5.34 -6.12
N ASN A 150 -14.39 -5.64 -6.90
CA ASN A 150 -14.12 -7.01 -7.37
C ASN A 150 -13.58 -7.94 -6.28
N ASP A 151 -12.91 -7.40 -5.26
CA ASP A 151 -12.42 -8.15 -4.11
C ASP A 151 -13.56 -8.52 -3.15
N GLN A 152 -14.51 -7.60 -2.94
CA GLN A 152 -15.61 -7.77 -1.98
C GLN A 152 -16.86 -8.46 -2.56
N PHE A 153 -17.13 -8.31 -3.85
CA PHE A 153 -18.34 -8.85 -4.49
C PHE A 153 -17.98 -9.80 -5.64
N SER A 154 -18.75 -10.88 -5.79
CA SER A 154 -18.55 -11.86 -6.86
C SER A 154 -19.89 -12.46 -7.32
N GLY A 155 -19.90 -13.10 -8.49
CA GLY A 155 -21.10 -13.72 -9.04
C GLY A 155 -22.24 -12.71 -9.29
N ASP A 156 -23.43 -13.03 -8.78
CA ASP A 156 -24.65 -12.27 -9.02
C ASP A 156 -24.59 -10.85 -8.43
N ASP A 157 -23.94 -10.66 -7.28
CA ASP A 157 -23.81 -9.34 -6.65
C ASP A 157 -23.04 -8.35 -7.55
N LEU A 158 -21.97 -8.82 -8.19
CA LEU A 158 -21.20 -7.99 -9.12
C LEU A 158 -21.99 -7.71 -10.41
N LEU A 159 -22.80 -8.67 -10.87
CA LEU A 159 -23.67 -8.46 -12.03
C LEU A 159 -24.73 -7.40 -11.74
N GLU A 160 -25.32 -7.40 -10.55
CA GLU A 160 -26.29 -6.37 -10.15
C GLU A 160 -25.65 -4.98 -10.10
N LEU A 161 -24.46 -4.84 -9.52
CA LEU A 161 -23.74 -3.56 -9.51
C LEU A 161 -23.41 -3.05 -10.93
N ARG A 162 -23.06 -3.96 -11.84
CA ARG A 162 -22.82 -3.64 -13.26
C ARG A 162 -24.09 -3.22 -14.00
N VAL A 163 -25.26 -3.74 -13.62
CA VAL A 163 -26.54 -3.30 -14.19
C VAL A 163 -26.86 -1.87 -13.74
N ILE A 164 -26.55 -1.53 -12.49
CA ILE A 164 -26.77 -0.19 -11.93
C ILE A 164 -25.86 0.84 -12.63
N LEU A 165 -24.59 0.48 -12.86
CA LEU A 165 -23.62 1.35 -13.49
C LEU A 165 -22.88 0.60 -14.61
N PRO A 166 -23.43 0.59 -15.84
CA PRO A 166 -22.88 -0.22 -16.92
C PRO A 166 -21.60 0.38 -17.51
N GLY A 167 -20.67 -0.49 -17.86
CA GLY A 167 -19.49 -0.15 -18.68
C GLY A 167 -18.35 0.53 -17.93
N VAL A 168 -18.31 0.43 -16.60
CA VAL A 168 -17.28 1.08 -15.76
C VAL A 168 -16.43 0.14 -14.93
N PHE A 169 -16.86 -1.11 -14.69
CA PHE A 169 -16.12 -2.19 -14.02
C PHE A 169 -16.74 -3.58 -14.27
#